data_AF-A0A644WJM1-F1
#
_entry.id   AF-A0A644WJM1-F1
#
_cell.length_a   1.000
_cell.length_b   1.000
_cell.length_c   1.000
_cell.angle_alpha   90.00
_cell.angle_beta   90.00
_cell.angle_gamma   90.00
#
_symmetry.space_group_name_H-M   'P 1'
#
loop_
_entity.id
_entity.type
_entity.pdbx_description
1 polymer ?
#
loop_
_entity_poly.entity_id
_entity_poly.type
_entity_poly.pdbx_seq_one_letter_code
_entity_poly.pdbx_strand_id
1 'polypeptide(L)'
;MDLFSNPFHILGASTRDNRHRISELADERSLLFDPNSCMEARSDLTNPRKRLSVEVAWLPGIAPNRVEELLEYVKSSPEDLINIDKIPPLPRCNLLVCALANLPDFNEDVLFEWILDFSWEFERVDPEAVLKEINEERLVSGFPEVSDVSFIEAEIQERRKYYSKIIKTVLDKLTPKEIVNTITELVDWVTNKGREQGPILVYDLVDSYEIEAQEFLDKEERNIKLLVERIHVSVDEKKPDSLLAQMVNQLIQTVKNWDFVAQPIQVSANSRGLDHDASLCVSRLVRELAIHLFNEHDKLDYSQKITSMLQEVFAEVGKVAESTAEDKEILDKIADERKRKKAKKTLELFTGYNERSFGNLKPIDYAPTLYTINGCGAMLWGSTGYNPLTGQYIATYYFVLFFIPIFPIGRYLVSNNGKEYRFFGKLPLRLFDKLHIAILIGLIAALLFFDMQ
;
A
#
# COMPACT_ATOMS: atom_id res chain seq x y z
N MET A 1 16.43 18.00 30.02
CA MET A 1 17.30 19.17 30.19
C MET A 1 18.38 19.05 29.14
N ASP A 2 18.66 20.14 28.45
CA ASP A 2 19.71 20.21 27.42
C ASP A 2 21.10 20.26 28.06
N LEU A 3 22.13 19.77 27.36
CA LEU A 3 23.51 19.76 27.87
C LEU A 3 24.03 21.18 28.18
N PHE A 4 23.78 22.17 27.34
CA PHE A 4 24.25 23.54 27.59
C PHE A 4 23.46 24.25 28.70
N SER A 5 22.28 23.72 29.04
CA SER A 5 21.49 24.17 30.19
C SER A 5 21.77 23.37 31.45
N ASN A 6 22.66 22.37 31.41
CA ASN A 6 22.97 21.54 32.55
C ASN A 6 23.80 22.32 33.60
N PRO A 7 23.46 22.28 34.90
CA PRO A 7 24.23 22.94 35.95
C PRO A 7 25.74 22.68 35.94
N PHE A 8 26.21 21.49 35.53
CA PHE A 8 27.64 21.23 35.36
C PHE A 8 28.27 22.12 34.28
N HIS A 9 27.58 22.33 33.14
CA HIS A 9 28.01 23.25 32.09
C HIS A 9 27.98 24.72 32.55
N ILE A 10 26.85 25.13 33.15
CA ILE A 10 26.63 26.52 33.58
C ILE A 10 27.74 26.98 34.52
N LEU A 11 28.09 26.14 35.50
CA LEU A 11 29.14 26.45 36.47
C LEU A 11 30.55 26.10 36.00
N GLY A 12 30.69 25.32 34.92
CA GLY A 12 31.97 24.69 34.57
C GLY A 12 32.48 23.73 35.64
N ALA A 13 31.54 23.06 36.32
CA ALA A 13 31.83 22.09 37.38
C ALA A 13 31.99 20.69 36.80
N SER A 14 32.83 19.88 37.44
CA SER A 14 32.94 18.45 37.21
C SER A 14 32.01 17.67 38.15
N THR A 15 31.57 16.48 37.72
CA THR A 15 30.87 15.50 38.57
C THR A 15 31.67 15.08 39.81
N ARG A 16 33.01 15.28 39.77
CA ARG A 16 33.94 15.01 40.88
C ARG A 16 34.13 16.20 41.84
N ASP A 17 33.57 17.37 41.55
CA ASP A 17 33.67 18.53 42.43
C ASP A 17 32.78 18.40 43.67
N ASN A 18 33.35 18.74 44.82
CA ASN A 18 32.65 18.74 46.10
C ASN A 18 31.80 20.02 46.30
N ARG A 19 30.99 20.05 47.35
CA ARG A 19 30.09 21.18 47.66
C ARG A 19 30.80 22.54 47.78
N HIS A 20 32.01 22.55 48.32
CA HIS A 20 32.79 23.78 48.48
C HIS A 20 33.21 24.31 47.11
N ARG A 21 33.81 23.46 46.28
CA ARG A 21 34.25 23.82 44.93
C ARG A 21 33.09 24.30 44.05
N ILE A 22 31.94 23.63 44.13
CA ILE A 22 30.71 24.06 43.43
C ILE A 22 30.25 25.45 43.89
N SER A 23 30.38 25.76 45.18
CA SER A 23 30.02 27.08 45.71
C SER A 23 30.98 28.17 45.20
N GLU A 24 32.29 27.89 45.18
CA GLU A 24 33.29 28.81 44.59
C GLU A 24 33.01 29.07 43.11
N LEU A 25 32.79 28.00 42.32
CA LEU A 25 32.50 28.12 40.89
C LEU A 25 31.22 28.92 40.61
N ALA A 26 30.19 28.75 41.45
CA ALA A 26 28.97 29.54 41.34
C ALA A 26 29.21 31.03 41.59
N ASP A 27 29.98 31.36 42.63
CA ASP A 27 30.32 32.75 42.96
C ASP A 27 31.18 33.37 41.84
N GLU A 28 32.19 32.64 41.33
CA GLU A 28 33.03 33.07 40.19
C GLU A 28 32.22 33.28 38.90
N ARG A 29 31.35 32.33 38.54
CA ARG A 29 30.55 32.39 37.30
C ARG A 29 29.47 33.47 37.36
N SER A 30 28.91 33.76 38.53
CA SER A 30 27.91 34.82 38.71
C SER A 30 28.44 36.24 38.41
N LEU A 31 29.77 36.42 38.35
CA LEU A 31 30.39 37.68 37.94
C LEU A 31 30.36 37.89 36.43
N LEU A 32 30.27 36.81 35.64
CA LEU A 32 30.37 36.82 34.18
C LEU A 32 29.05 36.48 33.48
N PHE A 33 28.17 35.73 34.16
CA PHE A 33 26.90 35.22 33.64
C PHE A 33 25.72 35.59 34.54
N ASP A 34 24.50 35.20 34.16
CA ASP A 34 23.29 35.49 34.95
C ASP A 34 23.39 34.94 36.39
N PRO A 35 23.34 35.80 37.42
CA PRO A 35 23.49 35.36 38.81
C PRO A 35 22.39 34.39 39.27
N ASN A 36 21.15 34.57 38.79
CA ASN A 36 20.04 33.71 39.19
C ASN A 36 20.24 32.28 38.68
N SER A 37 20.61 32.12 37.41
CA SER A 37 20.95 30.83 36.80
C SER A 37 22.12 30.13 37.53
N CYS A 38 23.15 30.88 37.94
CA CYS A 38 24.27 30.33 38.71
C CYS A 38 23.86 29.87 40.11
N MET A 39 22.99 30.63 40.79
CA MET A 39 22.46 30.26 42.11
C MET A 39 21.56 29.02 42.05
N GLU A 40 20.73 28.90 41.01
CA GLU A 40 19.90 27.72 40.77
C GLU A 40 20.76 26.49 40.47
N ALA A 41 21.74 26.61 39.56
CA ALA A 41 22.69 25.55 39.25
C ALA A 41 23.44 25.06 40.50
N ARG A 42 23.88 25.97 41.38
CA ARG A 42 24.48 25.62 42.68
C ARG A 42 23.51 24.87 43.58
N SER A 43 22.26 25.32 43.67
CA SER A 43 21.21 24.68 44.47
C SER A 43 20.98 23.23 44.02
N ASP A 44 20.93 23.02 42.71
CA ASP A 44 20.69 21.70 42.12
C ASP A 44 21.88 20.77 42.31
N LEU A 45 23.11 21.25 42.11
CA LEU A 45 24.32 20.44 42.26
C LEU A 45 24.68 20.12 43.72
N THR A 46 24.24 20.93 44.68
CA THR A 46 24.51 20.70 46.12
C THR A 46 23.41 19.92 46.83
N ASN A 47 22.22 19.78 46.25
CA ASN A 47 21.16 18.94 46.79
C ASN A 47 21.26 17.51 46.22
N PRO A 48 21.50 16.45 47.01
CA PRO A 48 21.74 15.10 46.49
C PRO A 48 20.63 14.53 45.59
N ARG A 49 19.37 14.87 45.87
CA ARG A 49 18.22 14.42 45.06
C ARG A 49 18.19 15.14 43.72
N LYS A 50 18.32 16.48 43.72
CA LYS A 50 18.31 17.26 42.48
C LYS A 50 19.55 16.98 41.62
N ARG A 51 20.71 16.82 42.26
CA ARG A 51 21.97 16.48 41.61
C ARG A 51 21.85 15.19 40.80
N LEU A 52 21.07 14.20 41.27
CA LEU A 52 20.88 12.95 40.53
C LEU A 52 20.27 13.18 39.14
N SER A 53 19.21 13.97 39.07
CA SER A 53 18.57 14.32 37.79
C SER A 53 19.54 15.03 36.85
N VAL A 54 20.40 15.90 37.42
CA VAL A 54 21.43 16.62 36.68
C VAL A 54 22.54 15.69 36.18
N GLU A 55 22.98 14.73 37.00
CA GLU A 55 24.00 13.73 36.64
C GLU A 55 23.51 12.79 35.53
N VAL A 56 22.27 12.27 35.64
CA VAL A 56 21.67 11.42 34.60
C VAL A 56 21.48 12.19 33.29
N ALA A 57 21.21 13.50 33.36
CA ALA A 57 21.11 14.38 32.19
C ALA A 57 22.47 14.90 31.69
N TRP A 58 23.58 14.46 32.27
CA TRP A 58 24.93 14.88 31.91
C TRP A 58 25.68 13.79 31.13
N LEU A 59 26.98 13.65 31.36
CA LEU A 59 27.86 12.71 30.69
C LEU A 59 28.58 11.82 31.72
N PRO A 60 27.84 11.06 32.55
CA PRO A 60 28.43 10.20 33.58
C PRO A 60 29.37 9.15 32.97
N GLY A 61 30.49 8.88 33.64
CA GLY A 61 31.51 7.93 33.17
C GLY A 61 32.42 8.47 32.06
N ILE A 62 32.29 9.75 31.67
CA ILE A 62 33.20 10.41 30.74
C ILE A 62 34.17 11.32 31.50
N ALA A 63 35.47 11.20 31.19
CA ALA A 63 36.49 12.05 31.78
C ALA A 63 36.29 13.55 31.42
N PRO A 64 36.56 14.50 32.35
CA PRO A 64 36.27 15.93 32.12
C PRO A 64 36.88 16.54 30.86
N ASN A 65 38.12 16.18 30.52
CA ASN A 65 38.77 16.65 29.30
C ASN A 65 38.07 16.16 28.03
N ARG A 66 37.53 14.93 28.05
CA ARG A 66 36.75 14.38 26.95
C ARG A 66 35.35 15.01 26.88
N VAL A 67 34.78 15.39 28.01
CA VAL A 67 33.51 16.15 28.05
C VAL A 67 33.67 17.50 27.34
N GLU A 68 34.72 18.26 27.64
CA GLU A 68 34.98 19.55 26.96
C GLU A 68 35.12 19.38 25.45
N GLU A 69 35.88 18.36 25.01
CA GLU A 69 36.03 18.02 23.60
C GLU A 69 34.68 17.72 22.93
N LEU A 70 33.84 16.87 23.55
CA LEU A 70 32.54 16.49 23.00
C LEU A 70 31.57 17.68 22.94
N LEU A 71 31.57 18.56 23.93
CA LEU A 71 30.73 19.76 23.92
C LEU A 71 31.14 20.76 22.83
N GLU A 72 32.43 20.82 22.49
CA GLU A 72 32.90 21.62 21.35
C GLU A 72 32.44 21.00 20.02
N TYR A 73 32.51 19.67 19.88
CA TYR A 73 31.97 18.96 18.72
C TYR A 73 30.48 19.24 18.50
N VAL A 74 29.65 19.24 19.56
CA VAL A 74 28.22 19.59 19.45
C VAL A 74 28.02 20.98 18.83
N LYS A 75 28.92 21.94 19.10
CA LYS A 75 28.82 23.31 18.58
C LYS A 75 29.37 23.46 17.17
N SER A 76 30.50 22.80 16.88
CA SER A 76 31.24 23.02 15.63
C SER A 76 30.81 22.09 14.51
N SER A 77 30.44 20.85 14.85
CA SER A 77 30.21 19.75 13.90
C SER A 77 29.23 18.72 14.51
N PRO A 78 27.98 19.12 14.85
CA PRO A 78 27.01 18.23 15.49
C PRO A 78 26.73 16.96 14.66
N GLU A 79 26.78 17.04 13.33
CA GLU A 79 26.57 15.93 12.40
C GLU A 79 27.56 14.76 12.59
N ASP A 80 28.78 15.05 13.05
CA ASP A 80 29.82 14.05 13.22
C ASP A 80 29.61 13.17 14.47
N LEU A 81 28.79 13.62 15.43
CA LEU A 81 28.59 12.93 16.70
C LEU A 81 27.97 11.54 16.55
N ILE A 82 27.22 11.30 15.49
CA ILE A 82 26.64 9.99 15.18
C ILE A 82 27.74 8.92 15.00
N ASN A 83 28.91 9.32 14.50
CA ASN A 83 30.05 8.45 14.22
C ASN A 83 31.03 8.29 15.39
N ILE A 84 30.83 9.00 16.52
CA ILE A 84 31.78 8.97 17.63
C ILE A 84 31.54 7.76 18.54
N ASP A 85 32.37 6.74 18.38
CA ASP A 85 32.31 5.52 19.18
C ASP A 85 32.88 5.65 20.61
N LYS A 86 32.73 4.57 21.38
CA LYS A 86 33.29 4.38 22.73
C LYS A 86 32.78 5.39 23.76
N ILE A 87 31.53 5.80 23.62
CA ILE A 87 30.80 6.59 24.61
C ILE A 87 29.82 5.63 25.32
N PRO A 88 29.69 5.69 26.66
CA PRO A 88 28.66 4.91 27.35
C PRO A 88 27.25 5.28 26.86
N PRO A 89 26.27 4.35 26.87
CA PRO A 89 24.99 4.56 26.18
C PRO A 89 24.19 5.80 26.63
N LEU A 90 24.03 6.03 27.93
CA LEU A 90 23.26 7.17 28.43
C LEU A 90 23.91 8.54 28.05
N PRO A 91 25.22 8.76 28.29
CA PRO A 91 25.90 9.94 27.76
C PRO A 91 25.79 10.08 26.24
N ARG A 92 25.87 8.97 25.49
CA ARG A 92 25.72 8.99 24.04
C ARG A 92 24.33 9.46 23.64
N CYS A 93 23.26 8.99 24.27
CA CYS A 93 21.92 9.52 24.07
C CYS A 93 21.86 11.03 24.38
N ASN A 94 22.41 11.47 25.51
CA ASN A 94 22.42 12.90 25.86
C ASN A 94 23.14 13.77 24.80
N LEU A 95 24.23 13.27 24.21
CA LEU A 95 24.94 13.95 23.13
C LEU A 95 24.16 13.94 21.83
N LEU A 96 23.67 12.77 21.41
CA LEU A 96 22.93 12.62 20.15
C LEU A 96 21.67 13.49 20.13
N VAL A 97 20.89 13.52 21.21
CA VAL A 97 19.68 14.36 21.25
C VAL A 97 20.02 15.86 21.24
N CYS A 98 21.12 16.26 21.88
CA CYS A 98 21.59 17.64 21.89
C CYS A 98 22.09 18.05 20.49
N ALA A 99 22.85 17.18 19.84
CA ALA A 99 23.31 17.37 18.47
C ALA A 99 22.15 17.44 17.47
N LEU A 100 21.19 16.51 17.57
CA LEU A 100 19.98 16.49 16.76
C LEU A 100 19.21 17.81 16.84
N ALA A 101 19.10 18.40 18.04
CA ALA A 101 18.45 19.68 18.24
C ALA A 101 19.18 20.86 17.58
N ASN A 102 20.49 20.73 17.35
CA ASN A 102 21.38 21.76 16.82
C ASN A 102 21.86 21.48 15.38
N LEU A 103 21.33 20.46 14.69
CA LEU A 103 21.69 20.21 13.30
C LEU A 103 21.36 21.45 12.43
N PRO A 104 22.33 21.95 11.65
CA PRO A 104 22.16 23.19 10.88
C PRO A 104 21.15 23.04 9.74
N ASP A 105 21.22 21.91 9.02
CA ASP A 105 20.32 21.52 7.94
C ASP A 105 20.06 20.00 8.03
N PHE A 106 18.82 19.57 7.79
CA PHE A 106 18.46 18.15 7.75
C PHE A 106 17.28 17.90 6.80
N ASN A 107 17.13 16.65 6.36
CA ASN A 107 16.01 16.16 5.56
C ASN A 107 15.44 14.87 6.21
N GLU A 108 14.46 14.23 5.55
CA GLU A 108 13.85 12.97 6.01
C GLU A 108 14.92 11.88 6.27
N ASP A 109 15.84 11.67 5.32
CA ASP A 109 16.87 10.62 5.42
C ASP A 109 17.79 10.83 6.62
N VAL A 110 18.27 12.06 6.82
CA VAL A 110 19.14 12.40 7.96
C VAL A 110 18.39 12.21 9.27
N LEU A 111 17.13 12.66 9.38
CA LEU A 111 16.37 12.45 10.61
C LEU A 111 16.07 10.97 10.86
N PHE A 112 15.76 10.21 9.83
CA PHE A 112 15.57 8.77 9.93
C PHE A 112 16.81 8.09 10.53
N GLU A 113 17.99 8.31 9.95
CA GLU A 113 19.25 7.72 10.44
C GLU A 113 19.53 8.10 11.89
N TRP A 114 19.38 9.38 12.22
CA TRP A 114 19.63 9.88 13.58
C TRP A 114 18.67 9.30 14.62
N ILE A 115 17.37 9.25 14.29
CA ILE A 115 16.37 8.70 15.21
C ILE A 115 16.55 7.19 15.35
N LEU A 116 16.91 6.49 14.27
CA LEU A 116 17.18 5.05 14.28
C LEU A 116 18.36 4.72 15.22
N ASP A 117 19.51 5.36 15.01
CA ASP A 117 20.71 5.14 15.83
C ASP A 117 20.47 5.53 17.28
N PHE A 118 19.80 6.66 17.50
CA PHE A 118 19.42 7.11 18.84
C PHE A 118 18.52 6.10 19.56
N SER A 119 17.51 5.58 18.86
CA SER A 119 16.54 4.66 19.43
C SER A 119 17.18 3.36 19.87
N TRP A 120 18.07 2.78 19.06
CA TRP A 120 18.81 1.57 19.43
C TRP A 120 19.86 1.83 20.50
N GLU A 121 20.50 2.99 20.53
CA GLU A 121 21.44 3.32 21.59
C GLU A 121 20.75 3.42 22.95
N PHE A 122 19.52 3.94 23.00
CA PHE A 122 18.74 3.99 24.23
C PHE A 122 18.40 2.60 24.78
N GLU A 123 18.10 1.62 23.92
CA GLU A 123 17.86 0.23 24.34
C GLU A 123 19.09 -0.41 25.02
N ARG A 124 20.28 0.15 24.80
CA ARG A 124 21.52 -0.31 25.43
C ARG A 124 21.77 0.33 26.79
N VAL A 125 20.94 1.28 27.22
CA VAL A 125 21.08 1.93 28.52
C VAL A 125 20.72 0.96 29.63
N ASP A 126 21.74 0.59 30.42
CA ASP A 126 21.63 -0.28 31.58
C ASP A 126 21.59 0.55 32.88
N PRO A 127 20.46 0.59 33.63
CA PRO A 127 20.33 1.36 34.86
C PRO A 127 21.39 1.01 35.91
N GLU A 128 21.78 -0.25 36.02
CA GLU A 128 22.81 -0.71 36.96
C GLU A 128 24.20 -0.19 36.59
N ALA A 129 24.54 -0.17 35.30
CA ALA A 129 25.79 0.42 34.84
C ALA A 129 25.83 1.94 35.10
N VAL A 130 24.72 2.64 34.84
CA VAL A 130 24.59 4.08 35.12
C VAL A 130 24.73 4.37 36.62
N LEU A 131 24.08 3.56 37.47
CA LEU A 131 24.18 3.66 38.93
C LEU A 131 25.63 3.57 39.39
N LYS A 132 26.37 2.60 38.85
CA LYS A 132 27.78 2.38 39.18
C LYS A 132 28.63 3.59 38.81
N GLU A 133 28.53 4.08 37.58
CA GLU A 133 29.30 5.24 37.11
C GLU A 133 29.04 6.49 37.96
N ILE A 134 27.77 6.77 38.28
CA ILE A 134 27.39 7.92 39.13
C ILE A 134 27.96 7.76 40.54
N ASN A 135 27.86 6.58 41.15
CA ASN A 135 28.35 6.37 42.52
C ASN A 135 29.87 6.44 42.61
N GLU A 136 30.60 6.00 41.58
CA GLU A 136 32.06 6.16 41.52
C GLU A 136 32.48 7.65 41.53
N GLU A 137 31.76 8.53 40.84
CA GLU A 137 32.02 9.98 40.84
C GLU A 137 31.54 10.67 42.13
N ARG A 138 30.44 10.21 42.70
CA ARG A 138 29.92 10.70 44.00
C ARG A 138 30.85 10.37 45.16
N LEU A 139 31.49 9.20 45.13
CA LEU A 139 32.50 8.81 46.11
C LEU A 139 33.67 9.81 46.12
N VAL A 140 34.14 10.22 44.95
CA VAL A 140 35.23 11.20 44.81
C VAL A 140 34.79 12.60 45.26
N SER A 141 33.58 13.03 44.89
CA SER A 141 33.05 14.36 45.24
C SER A 141 32.52 14.47 46.68
N GLY A 142 32.40 13.36 47.40
CA GLY A 142 31.90 13.30 48.77
C GLY A 142 30.39 13.48 48.89
N PHE A 143 29.63 13.22 47.82
CA PHE A 143 28.17 13.19 47.86
C PHE A 143 27.66 11.79 48.26
N PRO A 144 26.50 11.67 48.91
CA PRO A 144 25.93 10.37 49.24
C PRO A 144 25.66 9.53 47.99
N GLU A 145 26.06 8.26 48.04
CA GLU A 145 25.74 7.27 47.01
C GLU A 145 24.22 7.11 46.86
N VAL A 146 23.80 6.84 45.63
CA VAL A 146 22.44 6.40 45.32
C VAL A 146 22.35 4.92 45.70
N SER A 147 21.42 4.61 46.60
CA SER A 147 21.33 3.28 47.23
C SER A 147 20.50 2.26 46.44
N ASP A 148 19.61 2.73 45.56
CA ASP A 148 18.60 1.91 44.90
C ASP A 148 18.54 2.30 43.42
N VAL A 149 18.60 1.29 42.54
CA VAL A 149 18.57 1.45 41.08
C VAL A 149 17.26 2.04 40.59
N SER A 150 16.15 1.89 41.32
CA SER A 150 14.85 2.47 40.95
C SER A 150 14.86 4.00 40.87
N PHE A 151 15.76 4.67 41.59
CA PHE A 151 15.95 6.11 41.43
C PHE A 151 16.62 6.46 40.10
N ILE A 152 17.52 5.61 39.59
CA ILE A 152 18.13 5.77 38.27
C ILE A 152 17.11 5.47 37.18
N GLU A 153 16.32 4.40 37.31
CA GLU A 153 15.25 4.07 36.37
C GLU A 153 14.24 5.22 36.25
N ALA A 154 13.84 5.84 37.37
CA ALA A 154 12.93 6.98 37.37
C ALA A 154 13.51 8.18 36.61
N GLU A 155 14.79 8.50 36.82
CA GLU A 155 15.44 9.60 36.10
C GLU A 155 15.70 9.27 34.62
N ILE A 156 15.96 8.01 34.27
CA ILE A 156 16.03 7.54 32.88
C ILE A 156 14.67 7.67 32.19
N GLN A 157 13.56 7.37 32.89
CA GLN A 157 12.20 7.58 32.35
C GLN A 157 11.91 9.07 32.12
N GLU A 158 12.26 9.95 33.07
CA GLU A 158 12.19 11.41 32.85
C GLU A 158 13.14 11.85 31.71
N ARG A 159 14.23 11.11 31.51
CA ARG A 159 15.15 11.39 30.42
C ARG A 159 14.59 11.01 29.06
N ARG A 160 13.99 9.83 28.95
CA ARG A 160 13.24 9.34 27.79
C ARG A 160 12.15 10.31 27.36
N LYS A 161 11.31 10.80 28.29
CA LYS A 161 10.27 11.81 27.99
C LYS A 161 10.85 13.08 27.34
N TYR A 162 11.99 13.54 27.84
CA TYR A 162 12.67 14.69 27.25
C TYR A 162 13.22 14.37 25.87
N TYR A 163 13.80 13.18 25.67
CA TYR A 163 14.27 12.75 24.36
C TYR A 163 13.16 12.75 23.32
N SER A 164 12.03 12.10 23.62
CA SER A 164 10.87 12.06 22.72
C SER A 164 10.35 13.47 22.42
N LYS A 165 10.34 14.37 23.42
CA LYS A 165 9.98 15.78 23.22
C LYS A 165 10.91 16.49 22.23
N ILE A 166 12.22 16.31 22.35
CA ILE A 166 13.18 16.98 21.46
C ILE A 166 13.09 16.40 20.05
N ILE A 167 13.08 15.08 19.90
CA ILE A 167 12.94 14.42 18.59
C ILE A 167 11.68 14.92 17.89
N LYS A 168 10.55 14.96 18.60
CA LYS A 168 9.31 15.54 18.09
C LYS A 168 9.47 16.99 17.64
N THR A 169 10.07 17.84 18.48
CA THR A 169 10.32 19.25 18.13
C THR A 169 11.14 19.41 16.85
N VAL A 170 12.02 18.45 16.56
CA VAL A 170 12.81 18.42 15.32
C VAL A 170 11.97 17.90 14.14
N LEU A 171 11.20 16.83 14.33
CA LEU A 171 10.25 16.31 13.33
C LEU A 171 9.22 17.37 12.90
N ASP A 172 8.73 18.18 13.84
CA ASP A 172 7.75 19.25 13.59
C ASP A 172 8.27 20.36 12.66
N LYS A 173 9.56 20.37 12.34
CA LYS A 173 10.15 21.28 11.33
C LYS A 173 9.95 20.77 9.90
N LEU A 174 9.62 19.49 9.72
CA LEU A 174 9.28 18.91 8.42
C LEU A 174 7.83 19.25 8.02
N THR A 175 7.50 19.06 6.74
CA THR A 175 6.09 19.13 6.30
C THR A 175 5.30 17.91 6.81
N PRO A 176 3.97 18.01 6.94
CA PRO A 176 3.16 16.89 7.45
C PRO A 176 3.36 15.57 6.69
N LYS A 177 3.57 15.64 5.37
CA LYS A 177 3.81 14.46 4.53
C LYS A 177 5.14 13.80 4.87
N GLU A 178 6.18 14.61 5.03
CA GLU A 178 7.54 14.14 5.36
C GLU A 178 7.58 13.55 6.78
N ILE A 179 6.81 14.10 7.73
CA ILE A 179 6.63 13.51 9.07
C ILE A 179 6.04 12.10 8.96
N VAL A 180 4.92 11.95 8.23
CA VAL A 180 4.26 10.65 8.06
C VAL A 180 5.22 9.64 7.42
N ASN A 181 5.91 10.02 6.35
CA ASN A 181 6.90 9.17 5.68
C ASN A 181 8.01 8.74 6.64
N THR A 182 8.64 9.69 7.33
CA THR A 182 9.77 9.44 8.24
C THR A 182 9.37 8.48 9.36
N ILE A 183 8.21 8.71 9.99
CA ILE A 183 7.72 7.83 11.07
C ILE A 183 7.33 6.46 10.53
N THR A 184 6.70 6.38 9.36
CA THR A 184 6.34 5.11 8.71
C THR A 184 7.57 4.28 8.38
N GLU A 185 8.59 4.90 7.76
CA GLU A 185 9.83 4.22 7.42
C GLU A 185 10.57 3.76 8.69
N LEU A 186 10.65 4.62 9.71
CA LEU A 186 11.25 4.29 11.00
C LEU A 186 10.60 3.08 11.65
N VAL A 187 9.27 3.08 11.79
CA VAL A 187 8.55 1.97 12.43
C VAL A 187 8.63 0.70 11.59
N ASP A 188 8.52 0.80 10.26
CA ASP A 188 8.68 -0.35 9.36
C ASP A 188 10.05 -1.00 9.51
N TRP A 189 11.11 -0.19 9.56
CA TRP A 189 12.48 -0.66 9.66
C TRP A 189 12.74 -1.36 10.99
N VAL A 190 12.40 -0.71 12.11
CA VAL A 190 12.73 -1.26 13.45
C VAL A 190 11.85 -2.43 13.87
N THR A 191 10.67 -2.59 13.25
CA THR A 191 9.72 -3.66 13.58
C THR A 191 9.62 -4.75 12.50
N ASN A 192 10.41 -4.68 11.43
CA ASN A 192 10.27 -5.55 10.26
C ASN A 192 8.82 -5.58 9.73
N LYS A 193 8.26 -4.38 9.49
CA LYS A 193 6.85 -4.16 9.08
C LYS A 193 5.85 -4.77 10.06
N GLY A 194 6.06 -4.52 11.35
CA GLY A 194 5.15 -4.95 12.42
C GLY A 194 5.29 -6.41 12.84
N ARG A 195 6.32 -7.14 12.38
CA ARG A 195 6.52 -8.57 12.69
C ARG A 195 7.35 -8.81 13.94
N GLU A 196 8.14 -7.83 14.35
CA GLU A 196 9.08 -7.88 15.46
C GLU A 196 8.89 -6.67 16.37
N GLN A 197 9.26 -6.80 17.65
CA GLN A 197 9.24 -5.66 18.57
C GLN A 197 10.40 -4.70 18.25
N GLY A 198 10.10 -3.41 18.28
CA GLY A 198 11.06 -2.34 18.06
C GLY A 198 11.41 -1.59 19.36
N PRO A 199 12.31 -0.59 19.26
CA PRO A 199 12.71 0.25 20.39
C PRO A 199 11.55 1.02 21.01
N ILE A 200 11.61 1.16 22.33
CA ILE A 200 10.56 1.78 23.14
C ILE A 200 10.40 3.28 22.83
N LEU A 201 11.46 3.94 22.37
CA LEU A 201 11.40 5.35 21.94
C LEU A 201 10.61 5.53 20.65
N VAL A 202 10.70 4.60 19.70
CA VAL A 202 9.92 4.69 18.45
C VAL A 202 8.44 4.57 18.78
N TYR A 203 8.06 3.73 19.73
CA TYR A 203 6.67 3.65 20.21
C TYR A 203 6.18 4.96 20.83
N ASP A 204 6.98 5.65 21.66
CA ASP A 204 6.59 6.97 22.19
C ASP A 204 6.35 8.00 21.07
N LEU A 205 7.16 7.95 20.02
CA LEU A 205 7.03 8.86 18.88
C LEU A 205 5.74 8.56 18.10
N VAL A 206 5.44 7.28 17.83
CA VAL A 206 4.18 6.90 17.18
C VAL A 206 2.97 7.25 18.05
N ASP A 207 3.03 6.98 19.36
CA ASP A 207 1.92 7.30 20.28
C ASP A 207 1.71 8.82 20.38
N SER A 208 2.77 9.63 20.38
CA SER A 208 2.63 11.10 20.30
C SER A 208 2.10 11.56 18.94
N TYR A 209 2.48 10.90 17.86
CA TYR A 209 2.01 11.21 16.51
C TYR A 209 0.51 10.89 16.37
N GLU A 210 0.06 9.75 16.91
CA GLU A 210 -1.34 9.33 16.90
C GLU A 210 -2.26 10.39 17.53
N ILE A 211 -1.85 10.96 18.66
CA ILE A 211 -2.59 12.05 19.34
C ILE A 211 -2.81 13.24 18.40
N GLU A 212 -1.82 13.59 17.58
CA GLU A 212 -1.89 14.74 16.66
C GLU A 212 -2.63 14.40 15.36
N ALA A 213 -2.49 13.16 14.90
CA ALA A 213 -3.17 12.65 13.72
C ALA A 213 -4.69 12.47 13.95
N GLN A 214 -5.14 12.34 15.20
CA GLN A 214 -6.52 12.02 15.55
C GLN A 214 -7.56 12.93 14.87
N GLU A 215 -7.34 14.25 14.86
CA GLU A 215 -8.30 15.19 14.25
C GLU A 215 -8.48 14.91 12.74
N PHE A 216 -7.38 14.63 12.05
CA PHE A 216 -7.40 14.28 10.64
C PHE A 216 -8.10 12.92 10.42
N LEU A 217 -7.72 11.90 11.20
CA LEU A 217 -8.28 10.55 11.09
C LEU A 217 -9.79 10.54 11.35
N ASP A 218 -10.26 11.23 12.39
CA ASP A 218 -11.69 11.36 12.71
C ASP A 218 -12.48 12.10 11.61
N LYS A 219 -11.85 13.09 10.98
CA LYS A 219 -12.47 13.84 9.87
C LYS A 219 -12.57 12.97 8.63
N GLU A 220 -11.50 12.27 8.27
CA GLU A 220 -11.49 11.39 7.09
C GLU A 220 -12.38 10.16 7.31
N GLU A 221 -12.47 9.59 8.52
CA GLU A 221 -13.44 8.53 8.83
C GLU A 221 -14.89 8.99 8.59
N ARG A 222 -15.23 10.21 9.03
CA ARG A 222 -16.56 10.81 8.75
C ARG A 222 -16.79 10.98 7.24
N ASN A 223 -15.78 11.39 6.49
CA ASN A 223 -15.88 11.51 5.03
C ASN A 223 -16.09 10.14 4.36
N ILE A 224 -15.37 9.10 4.81
CA ILE A 224 -15.53 7.72 4.37
C ILE A 224 -16.96 7.26 4.63
N LYS A 225 -17.49 7.47 5.84
CA LYS A 225 -18.86 7.10 6.21
C LYS A 225 -19.90 7.77 5.30
N LEU A 226 -19.77 9.08 5.04
CA LEU A 226 -20.68 9.81 4.15
C LEU A 226 -20.61 9.30 2.70
N LEU A 227 -19.42 8.93 2.21
CA LEU A 227 -19.26 8.35 0.88
C LEU A 227 -19.90 6.96 0.80
N VAL A 228 -19.69 6.11 1.83
CA VAL A 228 -20.31 4.79 1.94
C VAL A 228 -21.84 4.90 1.90
N GLU A 229 -22.43 5.77 2.74
CA GLU A 229 -23.88 6.02 2.76
C GLU A 229 -24.40 6.49 1.40
N ARG A 230 -23.67 7.40 0.73
CA ARG A 230 -24.07 7.90 -0.60
C ARG A 230 -24.01 6.80 -1.66
N ILE A 231 -23.00 5.92 -1.62
CA ILE A 231 -22.88 4.79 -2.57
C ILE A 231 -24.02 3.81 -2.33
N HIS A 232 -24.37 3.48 -1.08
CA HIS A 232 -25.53 2.66 -0.74
C HIS A 232 -26.81 3.20 -1.38
N VAL A 233 -27.15 4.46 -1.10
CA VAL A 233 -28.36 5.09 -1.66
C VAL A 233 -28.32 5.07 -3.20
N SER A 234 -27.17 5.38 -3.79
CA SER A 234 -27.05 5.43 -5.26
C SER A 234 -27.20 4.07 -5.93
N VAL A 235 -26.69 3.01 -5.30
CA VAL A 235 -26.84 1.66 -5.86
C VAL A 235 -28.27 1.15 -5.67
N ASP A 236 -28.90 1.43 -4.53
CA ASP A 236 -30.31 1.07 -4.25
C ASP A 236 -31.29 1.75 -5.21
N GLU A 237 -31.04 3.03 -5.52
CA GLU A 237 -31.80 3.78 -6.51
C GLU A 237 -31.44 3.43 -7.97
N LYS A 238 -30.56 2.45 -8.20
CA LYS A 238 -30.12 1.99 -9.52
C LYS A 238 -29.58 3.13 -10.40
N LYS A 239 -28.81 4.03 -9.80
CA LYS A 239 -28.13 5.11 -10.53
C LYS A 239 -27.17 4.53 -11.58
N PRO A 240 -26.80 5.31 -12.62
CA PRO A 240 -25.90 4.83 -13.67
C PRO A 240 -24.55 4.35 -13.12
N ASP A 241 -24.03 3.27 -13.71
CA ASP A 241 -22.75 2.67 -13.29
C ASP A 241 -21.57 3.62 -13.41
N SER A 242 -21.60 4.58 -14.34
CA SER A 242 -20.56 5.62 -14.45
C SER A 242 -20.48 6.52 -13.22
N LEU A 243 -21.62 6.85 -12.60
CA LEU A 243 -21.67 7.62 -11.36
C LEU A 243 -21.18 6.78 -10.18
N LEU A 244 -21.62 5.52 -10.10
CA LEU A 244 -21.16 4.58 -9.07
C LEU A 244 -19.63 4.40 -9.14
N ALA A 245 -19.06 4.25 -10.33
CA ALA A 245 -17.63 4.13 -10.52
C ALA A 245 -16.85 5.35 -9.99
N GLN A 246 -17.34 6.56 -10.25
CA GLN A 246 -16.72 7.79 -9.72
C GLN A 246 -16.74 7.82 -8.20
N MET A 247 -17.88 7.48 -7.59
CA MET A 247 -18.03 7.49 -6.13
C MET A 247 -17.20 6.40 -5.45
N VAL A 248 -17.15 5.19 -6.02
CA VAL A 248 -16.30 4.09 -5.53
C VAL A 248 -14.81 4.45 -5.64
N ASN A 249 -14.39 5.08 -6.74
CA ASN A 249 -13.01 5.56 -6.88
C ASN A 249 -12.68 6.64 -5.87
N GLN A 250 -13.61 7.57 -5.60
CA GLN A 250 -13.44 8.58 -4.57
C GLN A 250 -13.32 7.94 -3.18
N LEU A 251 -14.18 6.98 -2.84
CA LEU A 251 -14.09 6.24 -1.58
C LEU A 251 -12.72 5.56 -1.43
N ILE A 252 -12.25 4.84 -2.46
CA ILE A 252 -10.94 4.19 -2.46
C ILE A 252 -9.83 5.20 -2.18
N GLN A 253 -9.85 6.36 -2.84
CA GLN A 253 -8.83 7.38 -2.63
C GLN A 253 -8.89 7.96 -1.21
N THR A 254 -10.08 8.21 -0.67
CA THR A 254 -10.26 8.69 0.71
C THR A 254 -9.74 7.68 1.72
N VAL A 255 -10.02 6.38 1.54
CA VAL A 255 -9.48 5.32 2.41
C VAL A 255 -7.96 5.24 2.32
N LYS A 256 -7.37 5.32 1.12
CA LYS A 256 -5.90 5.35 0.97
C LYS A 256 -5.25 6.59 1.60
N ASN A 257 -5.92 7.74 1.56
CA ASN A 257 -5.41 8.95 2.22
C ASN A 257 -5.49 8.84 3.75
N TRP A 258 -6.56 8.25 4.26
CA TRP A 258 -6.70 7.93 5.69
C TRP A 258 -5.58 6.97 6.12
N ASP A 259 -5.37 5.91 5.34
CA ASP A 259 -4.35 4.90 5.58
C ASP A 259 -2.94 5.47 5.58
N PHE A 260 -2.61 6.32 4.61
CA PHE A 260 -1.30 6.97 4.56
C PHE A 260 -0.90 7.58 5.91
N VAL A 261 -1.84 8.24 6.60
CA VAL A 261 -1.62 8.84 7.93
C VAL A 261 -1.71 7.79 9.04
N ALA A 262 -2.56 6.78 8.90
CA ALA A 262 -2.71 5.73 9.91
C ALA A 262 -1.62 4.65 9.87
N GLN A 263 -0.89 4.51 8.76
CA GLN A 263 0.08 3.44 8.52
C GLN A 263 1.09 3.24 9.65
N PRO A 264 1.79 4.27 10.17
CA PRO A 264 2.76 4.06 11.24
C PRO A 264 2.12 3.54 12.53
N ILE A 265 0.86 3.93 12.78
CA ILE A 265 0.08 3.51 13.94
C ILE A 265 -0.31 2.03 13.78
N GLN A 266 -0.74 1.62 12.59
CA GLN A 266 -1.08 0.22 12.27
C GLN A 266 0.14 -0.70 12.44
N VAL A 267 1.28 -0.33 11.88
CA VAL A 267 2.53 -1.10 11.98
C VAL A 267 2.98 -1.20 13.44
N SER A 268 2.95 -0.07 14.18
CA SER A 268 3.29 -0.03 15.60
C SER A 268 2.37 -0.92 16.44
N ALA A 269 1.05 -0.83 16.25
CA ALA A 269 0.08 -1.66 16.95
C ALA A 269 0.32 -3.16 16.68
N ASN A 270 0.52 -3.54 15.41
CA ASN A 270 0.80 -4.91 15.01
C ASN A 270 2.08 -5.46 15.69
N SER A 271 3.17 -4.67 15.71
CA SER A 271 4.43 -5.05 16.37
C SER A 271 4.28 -5.33 17.87
N ARG A 272 3.32 -4.65 18.51
CA ARG A 272 3.01 -4.76 19.94
C ARG A 272 1.95 -5.82 20.22
N GLY A 273 1.38 -6.46 19.19
CA GLY A 273 0.28 -7.42 19.32
C GLY A 273 -1.04 -6.75 19.76
N LEU A 274 -1.22 -5.47 19.43
CA LEU A 274 -2.41 -4.67 19.75
C LEU A 274 -3.28 -4.49 18.50
N ASP A 275 -4.58 -4.32 18.72
CA ASP A 275 -5.52 -3.89 17.68
C ASP A 275 -5.49 -2.36 17.55
N HIS A 276 -5.76 -1.85 16.34
CA HIS A 276 -6.05 -0.43 16.10
C HIS A 276 -7.54 -0.24 15.78
N ASP A 277 -8.31 0.25 16.76
CA ASP A 277 -9.78 0.33 16.69
C ASP A 277 -10.28 1.16 15.50
N ALA A 278 -9.61 2.26 15.17
CA ALA A 278 -10.01 3.11 14.05
C ALA A 278 -9.85 2.38 12.70
N SER A 279 -8.75 1.63 12.51
CA SER A 279 -8.57 0.77 11.33
C SER A 279 -9.64 -0.33 11.26
N LEU A 280 -10.00 -0.94 12.39
CA LEU A 280 -11.09 -1.93 12.45
C LEU A 280 -12.44 -1.30 12.10
N CYS A 281 -12.71 -0.07 12.54
CA CYS A 281 -13.96 0.64 12.23
C CYS A 281 -14.07 0.95 10.73
N VAL A 282 -13.05 1.61 10.16
CA VAL A 282 -13.01 1.99 8.74
C VAL A 282 -13.09 0.76 7.85
N SER A 283 -12.28 -0.27 8.12
CA SER A 283 -12.26 -1.49 7.31
C SER A 283 -13.61 -2.20 7.32
N ARG A 284 -14.27 -2.30 8.49
CA ARG A 284 -15.61 -2.88 8.61
C ARG A 284 -16.64 -2.13 7.78
N LEU A 285 -16.69 -0.79 7.89
CA LEU A 285 -17.65 0.04 7.14
C LEU A 285 -17.52 -0.16 5.62
N VAL A 286 -16.29 -0.19 5.12
CA VAL A 286 -16.01 -0.32 3.69
C VAL A 286 -16.24 -1.77 3.22
N ARG A 287 -15.91 -2.77 4.06
CA ARG A 287 -16.18 -4.18 3.77
C ARG A 287 -17.68 -4.47 3.69
N GLU A 288 -18.48 -3.93 4.61
CA GLU A 288 -19.94 -4.05 4.59
C GLU A 288 -20.55 -3.50 3.29
N LEU A 289 -20.04 -2.37 2.79
CA LEU A 289 -20.44 -1.84 1.49
C LEU A 289 -20.07 -2.79 0.33
N ALA A 290 -18.85 -3.36 0.33
CA ALA A 290 -18.42 -4.29 -0.71
C ALA A 290 -19.31 -5.53 -0.77
N ILE A 291 -19.71 -6.05 0.40
CA ILE A 291 -20.64 -7.17 0.54
C ILE A 291 -22.02 -6.79 0.00
N HIS A 292 -22.55 -5.62 0.39
CA HIS A 292 -23.85 -5.14 -0.08
C HIS A 292 -23.90 -4.94 -1.61
N LEU A 293 -22.86 -4.33 -2.18
CA LEU A 293 -22.75 -4.13 -3.63
C LEU A 293 -22.84 -5.44 -4.40
N PHE A 294 -22.21 -6.50 -3.89
CA PHE A 294 -22.26 -7.80 -4.53
C PHE A 294 -23.58 -8.53 -4.28
N ASN A 295 -23.98 -8.67 -3.01
CA ASN A 295 -25.12 -9.51 -2.63
C ASN A 295 -26.46 -8.95 -3.10
N GLU A 296 -26.68 -7.64 -2.96
CA GLU A 296 -27.98 -7.02 -3.27
C GLU A 296 -28.07 -6.53 -4.72
N HIS A 297 -26.93 -6.20 -5.34
CA HIS A 297 -26.90 -5.49 -6.63
C HIS A 297 -26.07 -6.15 -7.73
N ASP A 298 -25.51 -7.34 -7.47
CA ASP A 298 -24.70 -8.10 -8.42
C ASP A 298 -23.46 -7.34 -8.95
N LYS A 299 -22.97 -6.34 -8.21
CA LYS A 299 -21.83 -5.49 -8.60
C LYS A 299 -20.49 -6.11 -8.21
N LEU A 300 -20.21 -7.29 -8.78
CA LEU A 300 -18.99 -8.07 -8.51
C LEU A 300 -17.69 -7.26 -8.70
N ASP A 301 -17.59 -6.50 -9.79
CA ASP A 301 -16.36 -5.76 -10.12
C ASP A 301 -16.02 -4.69 -9.05
N TYR A 302 -17.03 -4.01 -8.50
CA TYR A 302 -16.82 -3.02 -7.43
C TYR A 302 -16.46 -3.68 -6.11
N SER A 303 -17.11 -4.81 -5.79
CA SER A 303 -16.79 -5.58 -4.59
C SER A 303 -15.34 -6.08 -4.62
N GLN A 304 -14.89 -6.70 -5.71
CA GLN A 304 -13.50 -7.14 -5.88
C GLN A 304 -12.50 -5.98 -5.78
N LYS A 305 -12.84 -4.82 -6.36
CA LYS A 305 -11.99 -3.64 -6.32
C LYS A 305 -11.83 -3.09 -4.90
N ILE A 306 -12.92 -3.02 -4.14
CA ILE A 306 -12.90 -2.57 -2.74
C ILE A 306 -12.15 -3.58 -1.86
N THR A 307 -12.45 -4.87 -1.98
CA THR A 307 -11.75 -5.93 -1.22
C THR A 307 -10.25 -5.93 -1.49
N SER A 308 -9.83 -5.74 -2.74
CA SER A 308 -8.40 -5.65 -3.09
C SER A 308 -7.73 -4.42 -2.47
N MET A 309 -8.43 -3.29 -2.40
CA MET A 309 -7.92 -2.10 -1.72
C MET A 309 -7.80 -2.34 -0.20
N LEU A 310 -8.79 -2.98 0.42
CA LEU A 310 -8.74 -3.30 1.85
C LEU A 310 -7.57 -4.23 2.21
N GLN A 311 -7.23 -5.19 1.35
CA GLN A 311 -6.05 -6.05 1.53
C GLN A 311 -4.73 -5.28 1.48
N GLU A 312 -4.66 -4.22 0.67
CA GLU A 312 -3.46 -3.40 0.50
C GLU A 312 -3.28 -2.47 1.71
N VAL A 313 -4.35 -1.78 2.09
CA VAL A 313 -4.37 -0.72 3.12
C VAL A 313 -4.34 -1.27 4.54
N PHE A 314 -4.91 -2.45 4.79
CA PHE A 314 -5.01 -3.01 6.14
C PHE A 314 -4.21 -4.30 6.29
N ALA A 315 -3.09 -4.44 5.56
CA ALA A 315 -2.26 -5.64 5.58
C ALA A 315 -1.69 -5.94 6.97
N GLU A 316 -1.40 -4.89 7.75
CA GLU A 316 -0.86 -4.96 9.11
C GLU A 316 -1.96 -5.19 10.17
N VAL A 317 -3.23 -5.14 9.80
CA VAL A 317 -4.35 -5.35 10.73
C VAL A 317 -4.83 -6.79 10.61
N GLY A 318 -4.28 -7.69 11.43
CA GLY A 318 -4.43 -9.14 11.28
C GLY A 318 -5.87 -9.65 11.01
N LYS A 319 -6.86 -9.19 11.80
CA LYS A 319 -8.28 -9.56 11.62
C LYS A 319 -8.85 -9.12 10.26
N VAL A 320 -8.41 -7.97 9.75
CA VAL A 320 -8.85 -7.43 8.46
C VAL A 320 -8.15 -8.15 7.33
N ALA A 321 -6.84 -8.38 7.45
CA ALA A 321 -6.06 -9.14 6.48
C ALA A 321 -6.63 -10.55 6.27
N GLU A 322 -7.00 -11.24 7.34
CA GLU A 322 -7.64 -12.58 7.28
C GLU A 322 -9.01 -12.52 6.57
N SER A 323 -9.93 -11.69 7.06
CA SER A 323 -11.29 -11.60 6.50
C SER A 323 -11.32 -11.15 5.04
N THR A 324 -10.43 -10.23 4.64
CA THR A 324 -10.33 -9.76 3.25
C THR A 324 -9.67 -10.79 2.34
N ALA A 325 -8.78 -11.64 2.85
CA ALA A 325 -8.25 -12.80 2.13
C ALA A 325 -9.35 -13.82 1.79
N GLU A 326 -10.20 -14.16 2.76
CA GLU A 326 -11.35 -15.03 2.56
C GLU A 326 -12.34 -14.44 1.55
N ASP A 327 -12.70 -13.16 1.71
CA ASP A 327 -13.61 -12.46 0.80
C ASP A 327 -13.09 -12.51 -0.65
N LYS A 328 -11.79 -12.23 -0.85
CA LYS A 328 -11.19 -12.26 -2.17
C LYS A 328 -11.25 -13.65 -2.79
N GLU A 329 -10.94 -14.70 -2.03
CA GLU A 329 -11.02 -16.06 -2.53
C GLU A 329 -12.44 -16.42 -2.99
N ILE A 330 -13.46 -16.01 -2.22
CA ILE A 330 -14.87 -16.22 -2.57
C ILE A 330 -15.23 -15.47 -3.85
N LEU A 331 -14.90 -14.17 -3.92
CA LEU A 331 -15.24 -13.33 -5.08
C LEU A 331 -14.55 -13.82 -6.36
N ASP A 332 -13.29 -14.26 -6.27
CA ASP A 332 -12.52 -14.78 -7.40
C ASP A 332 -13.10 -16.11 -7.91
N LYS A 333 -13.49 -17.02 -7.01
CA LYS A 333 -14.20 -18.25 -7.39
C LYS A 333 -15.50 -17.94 -8.15
N ILE A 334 -16.28 -16.97 -7.66
CA ILE A 334 -17.53 -16.55 -8.30
C ILE A 334 -17.26 -15.95 -9.69
N ALA A 335 -16.24 -15.10 -9.81
CA ALA A 335 -15.84 -14.50 -11.09
C ALA A 335 -15.46 -15.57 -12.11
N ASP A 336 -14.69 -16.57 -11.70
CA ASP A 336 -14.26 -17.68 -12.55
C ASP A 336 -15.42 -18.58 -12.98
N GLU A 337 -16.37 -18.86 -12.07
CA GLU A 337 -17.59 -19.57 -12.42
C GLU A 337 -18.42 -18.81 -13.46
N ARG A 338 -18.55 -17.48 -13.34
CA ARG A 338 -19.25 -16.66 -14.34
C ARG A 338 -18.56 -16.71 -15.69
N LYS A 339 -17.23 -16.61 -15.72
CA LYS A 339 -16.44 -16.75 -16.96
C LYS A 339 -16.67 -18.12 -17.60
N ARG A 340 -16.62 -19.20 -16.82
CA ARG A 340 -16.88 -20.57 -17.30
C ARG A 340 -18.30 -20.75 -17.82
N LYS A 341 -19.31 -20.27 -17.09
CA LYS A 341 -20.72 -20.30 -17.53
C LYS A 341 -20.93 -19.54 -18.84
N LYS A 342 -20.33 -18.35 -18.97
CA LYS A 342 -20.38 -17.55 -20.20
C LYS A 342 -19.69 -18.28 -21.35
N ALA A 343 -18.48 -18.81 -21.14
CA ALA A 343 -17.75 -19.57 -22.14
C ALA A 343 -18.51 -20.82 -22.59
N LYS A 344 -19.11 -21.57 -21.65
CA LYS A 344 -19.95 -22.74 -21.95
C LYS A 344 -21.18 -22.35 -22.77
N LYS A 345 -21.89 -21.28 -22.38
CA LYS A 345 -23.05 -20.78 -23.13
C LYS A 345 -22.66 -20.32 -24.54
N THR A 346 -21.53 -19.65 -24.68
CA THR A 346 -20.98 -19.26 -25.99
C THR A 346 -20.65 -20.49 -26.83
N LEU A 347 -20.00 -21.51 -26.24
CA LEU A 347 -19.69 -22.77 -26.92
C LEU A 347 -20.97 -23.50 -27.37
N GLU A 348 -21.98 -23.61 -26.50
CA GLU A 348 -23.28 -24.23 -26.81
C GLU A 348 -24.01 -23.50 -27.95
N LEU A 349 -23.96 -22.16 -27.97
CA LEU A 349 -24.47 -21.35 -29.08
C LEU A 349 -23.75 -21.68 -30.40
N PHE A 350 -22.42 -21.81 -30.37
CA PHE A 350 -21.62 -22.16 -31.55
C PHE A 350 -21.84 -23.60 -32.02
N THR A 351 -21.89 -24.57 -31.11
CA THR A 351 -22.15 -25.98 -31.47
C THR A 351 -23.54 -26.14 -32.04
N GLY A 352 -24.57 -25.56 -31.40
CA GLY A 352 -25.94 -25.59 -31.90
C GLY A 352 -26.09 -24.89 -33.26
N TYR A 353 -25.36 -23.80 -33.51
CA TYR A 353 -25.31 -23.16 -34.82
C TYR A 353 -24.66 -24.07 -35.88
N ASN A 354 -23.52 -24.68 -35.56
CA ASN A 354 -22.81 -25.58 -36.47
C ASN A 354 -23.64 -26.82 -36.81
N GLU A 355 -24.31 -27.44 -35.83
CA GLU A 355 -25.20 -28.58 -36.08
C GLU A 355 -26.36 -28.21 -37.01
N ARG A 356 -27.02 -27.07 -36.79
CA ARG A 356 -28.12 -26.61 -37.67
C ARG A 356 -27.63 -26.27 -39.09
N SER A 357 -26.44 -25.71 -39.21
CA SER A 357 -25.92 -25.20 -40.49
C SER A 357 -25.21 -26.28 -41.31
N PHE A 358 -24.56 -27.24 -40.64
CA PHE A 358 -23.66 -28.22 -41.24
C PHE A 358 -23.97 -29.68 -40.84
N GLY A 359 -25.00 -29.95 -40.03
CA GLY A 359 -25.31 -31.31 -39.54
C GLY A 359 -25.67 -32.33 -40.64
N ASN A 360 -26.05 -31.87 -41.83
CA ASN A 360 -26.34 -32.71 -43.01
C ASN A 360 -25.22 -32.69 -44.06
N LEU A 361 -24.01 -32.29 -43.67
CA LEU A 361 -22.85 -32.23 -44.56
C LEU A 361 -22.40 -33.65 -44.91
N LYS A 362 -22.36 -33.96 -46.20
CA LYS A 362 -21.81 -35.22 -46.72
C LYS A 362 -20.37 -35.01 -47.20
N PRO A 363 -19.48 -36.00 -47.04
CA PRO A 363 -18.15 -35.94 -47.62
C PRO A 363 -18.23 -35.83 -49.15
N ILE A 364 -17.19 -35.24 -49.74
CA ILE A 364 -17.00 -35.14 -51.19
C ILE A 364 -15.70 -35.86 -51.57
N ASP A 365 -15.72 -36.59 -52.68
CA ASP A 365 -14.53 -37.32 -53.15
C ASP A 365 -13.56 -36.39 -53.91
N TYR A 366 -14.08 -35.33 -54.51
CA TYR A 366 -13.33 -34.33 -55.27
C TYR A 366 -14.03 -32.96 -55.26
N ALA A 367 -13.24 -31.90 -55.34
CA ALA A 367 -13.76 -30.54 -55.47
C ALA A 367 -14.39 -30.33 -56.87
N PRO A 368 -15.54 -29.65 -56.97
CA PRO A 368 -16.12 -29.33 -58.26
C PRO A 368 -15.24 -28.32 -59.01
N THR A 369 -15.18 -28.46 -60.33
CA THR A 369 -14.45 -27.54 -61.21
C THR A 369 -15.14 -26.18 -61.27
N LEU A 370 -14.42 -25.11 -60.90
CA LEU A 370 -14.89 -23.72 -61.05
C LEU A 370 -14.21 -23.10 -62.27
N TYR A 371 -14.89 -23.09 -63.40
CA TYR A 371 -14.36 -22.51 -64.64
C TYR A 371 -15.51 -22.09 -65.58
N THR A 372 -15.27 -21.04 -66.36
CA THR A 372 -16.20 -20.53 -67.37
C THR A 372 -15.47 -20.11 -68.63
N ILE A 373 -16.04 -20.42 -69.79
CA ILE A 373 -15.61 -19.91 -71.11
C ILE A 373 -16.69 -18.96 -71.60
N ASN A 374 -16.34 -17.69 -71.84
CA ASN A 374 -17.29 -16.65 -72.31
C ASN A 374 -18.58 -16.56 -71.47
N GLY A 375 -18.47 -16.74 -70.14
CA GLY A 375 -19.61 -16.69 -69.22
C GLY A 375 -20.47 -17.95 -69.18
N CYS A 376 -20.11 -19.00 -69.91
CA CYS A 376 -20.75 -20.32 -69.84
C CYS A 376 -19.85 -21.28 -69.05
N GLY A 377 -20.38 -21.94 -68.02
CA GLY A 377 -19.62 -22.88 -67.20
C GLY A 377 -20.19 -23.02 -65.80
N ALA A 378 -19.35 -23.10 -64.78
CA ALA A 378 -19.83 -23.30 -63.41
C ALA A 378 -19.13 -22.43 -62.37
N MET A 379 -19.92 -21.85 -61.46
CA MET A 379 -19.47 -20.89 -60.45
C MET A 379 -20.18 -21.11 -59.11
N LEU A 380 -19.55 -20.68 -58.02
CA LEU A 380 -20.17 -20.61 -56.69
C LEU A 380 -20.88 -19.26 -56.51
N TRP A 381 -22.10 -19.31 -55.98
CA TRP A 381 -22.92 -18.14 -55.69
C TRP A 381 -23.47 -18.15 -54.27
N GLY A 382 -23.51 -16.96 -53.69
CA GLY A 382 -24.04 -16.69 -52.36
C GLY A 382 -23.10 -17.08 -51.22
N SER A 383 -23.31 -16.46 -50.07
CA SER A 383 -22.62 -16.76 -48.82
C SER A 383 -23.64 -16.80 -47.69
N THR A 384 -24.01 -18.00 -47.26
CA THR A 384 -24.95 -18.18 -46.15
C THR A 384 -24.33 -19.07 -45.08
N GLY A 385 -24.69 -18.87 -43.81
CA GLY A 385 -24.14 -19.70 -42.74
C GLY A 385 -22.65 -19.43 -42.46
N TYR A 386 -22.22 -18.16 -42.53
CA TYR A 386 -20.82 -17.78 -42.34
C TYR A 386 -20.38 -18.03 -40.89
N ASN A 387 -19.30 -18.80 -40.71
CA ASN A 387 -18.65 -19.02 -39.44
C ASN A 387 -17.41 -18.11 -39.33
N PRO A 388 -17.43 -17.08 -38.45
CA PRO A 388 -16.34 -16.11 -38.34
C PRO A 388 -15.05 -16.68 -37.74
N LEU A 389 -15.11 -17.82 -37.04
CA LEU A 389 -13.92 -18.46 -36.45
C LEU A 389 -13.15 -19.29 -37.49
N THR A 390 -13.83 -19.84 -38.49
CA THR A 390 -13.21 -20.72 -39.50
C THR A 390 -13.18 -20.13 -40.92
N GLY A 391 -13.88 -19.01 -41.15
CA GLY A 391 -14.05 -18.40 -42.48
C GLY A 391 -14.90 -19.24 -43.44
N GLN A 392 -15.60 -20.26 -42.93
CA GLN A 392 -16.41 -21.18 -43.73
C GLN A 392 -17.82 -20.65 -43.95
N TYR A 393 -18.39 -20.89 -45.13
CA TYR A 393 -19.78 -20.57 -45.46
C TYR A 393 -20.33 -21.51 -46.51
N ILE A 394 -21.65 -21.53 -46.66
CA ILE A 394 -22.36 -22.33 -47.64
C ILE A 394 -22.60 -21.51 -48.89
N ALA A 395 -22.10 -22.01 -50.02
CA ALA A 395 -22.33 -21.48 -51.35
C ALA A 395 -23.06 -22.50 -52.22
N THR A 396 -23.88 -22.01 -53.15
CA THR A 396 -24.55 -22.85 -54.14
C THR A 396 -23.72 -22.85 -55.42
N TYR A 397 -23.35 -24.04 -55.88
CA TYR A 397 -22.66 -24.27 -57.14
C TYR A 397 -23.68 -24.30 -58.27
N TYR A 398 -23.56 -23.35 -59.20
CA TYR A 398 -24.46 -23.17 -60.34
C TYR A 398 -23.76 -23.47 -61.65
N PHE A 399 -24.49 -24.05 -62.60
CA PHE A 399 -24.21 -23.84 -64.01
C PHE A 399 -24.67 -22.43 -64.38
N VAL A 400 -23.77 -21.67 -65.00
CA VAL A 400 -24.00 -20.29 -65.43
C VAL A 400 -23.98 -20.21 -66.95
N LEU A 401 -24.86 -19.38 -67.51
CA LEU A 401 -24.84 -18.97 -68.91
C LEU A 401 -24.80 -17.45 -68.95
N PHE A 402 -23.83 -16.86 -69.67
CA PHE A 402 -23.53 -15.43 -69.61
C PHE A 402 -23.39 -14.88 -68.18
N PHE A 403 -22.74 -15.63 -67.28
CA PHE A 403 -22.57 -15.34 -65.85
C PHE A 403 -23.86 -15.28 -65.01
N ILE A 404 -25.01 -15.58 -65.61
CA ILE A 404 -26.28 -15.66 -64.91
C ILE A 404 -26.43 -17.08 -64.35
N PRO A 405 -26.69 -17.26 -63.03
CA PRO A 405 -26.90 -18.58 -62.43
C PRO A 405 -28.21 -19.21 -62.93
N ILE A 406 -28.09 -20.24 -63.77
CA ILE A 406 -29.22 -20.89 -64.42
C ILE A 406 -29.63 -22.18 -63.69
N PHE A 407 -28.72 -23.16 -63.54
CA PHE A 407 -29.05 -24.42 -62.85
C PHE A 407 -28.27 -24.56 -61.54
N PRO A 408 -28.91 -24.66 -60.36
CA PRO A 408 -28.22 -25.04 -59.14
C PRO A 408 -27.85 -26.53 -59.19
N ILE A 409 -26.56 -26.83 -59.19
CA ILE A 409 -26.00 -28.20 -59.28
C ILE A 409 -25.82 -28.82 -57.89
N GLY A 410 -25.43 -28.02 -56.89
CA GLY A 410 -25.17 -28.51 -55.55
C GLY A 410 -24.91 -27.38 -54.55
N ARG A 411 -24.96 -27.69 -53.25
CA ARG A 411 -24.57 -26.75 -52.20
C ARG A 411 -23.34 -27.29 -51.48
N TYR A 412 -22.36 -26.43 -51.25
CA TYR A 412 -21.09 -26.83 -50.67
C TYR A 412 -20.73 -25.92 -49.49
N LEU A 413 -20.16 -26.53 -48.46
CA LEU A 413 -19.43 -25.81 -47.42
C LEU A 413 -18.05 -25.47 -47.96
N VAL A 414 -17.72 -24.20 -48.01
CA VAL A 414 -16.47 -23.69 -48.58
C VAL A 414 -15.82 -22.63 -47.69
N SER A 415 -14.52 -22.41 -47.86
CA SER A 415 -13.83 -21.22 -47.41
C SER A 415 -13.08 -20.61 -48.58
N ASN A 416 -12.98 -19.28 -48.65
CA ASN A 416 -12.27 -18.56 -49.70
C ASN A 416 -11.17 -17.69 -49.07
N ASN A 417 -9.94 -17.83 -49.55
CA ASN A 417 -8.79 -17.02 -49.11
C ASN A 417 -8.43 -15.88 -50.09
N GLY A 418 -9.33 -15.56 -51.03
CA GLY A 418 -9.16 -14.53 -52.06
C GLY A 418 -8.51 -15.02 -53.35
N LYS A 419 -7.85 -16.19 -53.33
CA LYS A 419 -7.22 -16.80 -54.53
C LYS A 419 -7.82 -18.15 -54.91
N GLU A 420 -8.30 -18.91 -53.93
CA GLU A 420 -8.81 -20.26 -54.13
C GLU A 420 -9.96 -20.58 -53.17
N TYR A 421 -10.80 -21.51 -53.61
CA TYR A 421 -11.86 -22.09 -52.78
C TYR A 421 -11.40 -23.43 -52.23
N ARG A 422 -11.57 -23.63 -50.93
CA ARG A 422 -11.42 -24.93 -50.27
C ARG A 422 -12.79 -25.50 -49.94
N PHE A 423 -13.05 -26.75 -50.32
CA PHE A 423 -14.33 -27.41 -50.13
C PHE A 423 -14.27 -28.42 -48.98
N PHE A 424 -15.28 -28.42 -48.13
CA PHE A 424 -15.32 -29.25 -46.92
C PHE A 424 -16.43 -30.31 -46.92
N GLY A 425 -17.42 -30.17 -47.81
CA GLY A 425 -18.47 -31.15 -47.99
C GLY A 425 -19.68 -30.63 -48.75
N LYS A 426 -20.63 -31.51 -49.05
CA LYS A 426 -21.83 -31.24 -49.84
C LYS A 426 -23.09 -31.29 -48.98
N LEU A 427 -23.95 -30.30 -49.15
CA LEU A 427 -25.26 -30.18 -48.50
C LEU A 427 -26.40 -30.46 -49.49
N PRO A 428 -27.57 -30.90 -49.01
CA PRO A 428 -28.75 -31.02 -49.85
C PRO A 428 -29.19 -29.65 -50.40
N LEU A 429 -29.73 -29.67 -51.62
CA LEU A 429 -30.37 -28.51 -52.24
C LEU A 429 -31.58 -28.05 -51.41
N ARG A 430 -31.78 -26.73 -51.29
CA ARG A 430 -32.94 -26.13 -50.62
C ARG A 430 -34.20 -26.33 -51.46
N LEU A 431 -35.36 -26.16 -50.84
CA LEU A 431 -36.64 -26.19 -51.55
C LEU A 431 -36.66 -25.17 -52.70
N PHE A 432 -36.13 -23.98 -52.47
CA PHE A 432 -35.97 -22.95 -53.50
C PHE A 432 -35.11 -23.42 -54.68
N ASP A 433 -33.96 -24.05 -54.42
CA ASP A 433 -33.08 -24.55 -55.49
C ASP A 433 -33.80 -25.63 -56.32
N LYS A 434 -34.56 -26.52 -55.66
CA LYS A 434 -35.36 -27.56 -56.33
C LYS A 434 -36.50 -26.96 -57.16
N LEU A 435 -37.17 -25.92 -56.63
CA LEU A 435 -38.22 -25.19 -57.34
C LEU A 435 -37.66 -24.46 -58.56
N HIS A 436 -36.48 -23.86 -58.42
CA HIS A 436 -35.77 -23.19 -59.52
C HIS A 436 -35.48 -24.20 -60.65
N ILE A 437 -34.97 -25.39 -60.31
CA ILE A 437 -34.78 -26.49 -61.28
C ILE A 437 -36.11 -26.87 -61.94
N ALA A 438 -37.19 -27.03 -61.17
CA ALA A 438 -38.50 -27.43 -61.70
C ALA A 438 -39.09 -26.39 -62.67
N ILE A 439 -39.02 -25.10 -62.32
CA ILE A 439 -39.46 -23.99 -63.18
C ILE A 439 -38.67 -24.00 -64.48
N LEU A 440 -37.36 -24.14 -64.39
CA LEU A 440 -36.48 -24.11 -65.56
C LEU A 440 -36.69 -25.31 -66.49
N ILE A 441 -36.86 -26.52 -65.94
CA ILE A 441 -37.25 -27.70 -66.72
C ILE A 441 -38.61 -27.47 -67.39
N GLY A 442 -39.58 -26.89 -66.68
CA GLY A 442 -40.88 -26.53 -67.23
C GLY A 442 -40.79 -25.54 -68.40
N LEU A 443 -39.95 -24.51 -68.28
CA LEU A 443 -39.70 -23.53 -69.34
C LEU A 443 -39.01 -24.15 -70.56
N ILE A 444 -38.02 -25.03 -70.35
CA ILE A 444 -37.32 -25.74 -71.44
C ILE A 444 -38.29 -26.69 -72.15
N ALA A 445 -39.09 -27.44 -71.40
CA ALA A 445 -40.12 -28.31 -71.97
C ALA A 445 -41.13 -27.50 -72.80
N ALA A 446 -41.61 -26.37 -72.27
CA ALA A 446 -42.51 -25.48 -73.01
C ALA A 446 -41.88 -24.98 -74.32
N LEU A 447 -40.62 -24.54 -74.30
CA LEU A 447 -39.89 -24.11 -75.50
C LEU A 447 -39.74 -25.23 -76.53
N LEU A 448 -39.36 -26.44 -76.10
CA LEU A 448 -39.24 -27.61 -76.99
C LEU A 448 -40.58 -28.06 -77.57
N PHE A 449 -41.69 -27.90 -76.82
CA PHE A 449 -43.04 -28.18 -77.32
C PHE A 449 -43.53 -27.12 -78.32
N PHE A 450 -43.12 -25.86 -78.16
CA PHE A 450 -43.45 -24.77 -79.10
C PHE A 450 -42.65 -24.84 -80.41
N ASP A 451 -41.43 -25.40 -80.42
CA ASP A 451 -40.63 -25.64 -81.64
C ASP A 451 -41.08 -26.88 -82.45
N MET A 452 -42.04 -27.67 -81.92
CA MET A 452 -42.60 -28.86 -82.59
C MET A 452 -43.98 -28.64 -83.23
N GLN A 453 -44.48 -27.39 -83.27
CA GLN A 453 -45.64 -26.95 -84.06
C GLN A 453 -45.18 -25.99 -85.16
#